data_AF-A0A9W9VD53-F1
#
_entry.id   AF-A0A9W9VD53-F1
#
_cell.length_a   1.000
_cell.length_b   1.000
_cell.length_c   1.000
_cell.angle_alpha   90.00
_cell.angle_beta   90.00
_cell.angle_gamma   90.00
#
_symmetry.space_group_name_H-M   'P 1'
#
loop_
_entity.id
_entity.type
_entity.pdbx_description
1 polymer ?
#
loop_
_entity_poly.entity_id
_entity_poly.type
_entity_poly.pdbx_seq_one_letter_code
_entity_poly.pdbx_strand_id
1 'polypeptide(L)'
;MASKVYCHICGVSFNILRRRKLGEPDLASWDYTGGLCDQPGADEVDLELCARNGCFAAINYPSDDDDNVLEDSDYIPPDGRDDYSYPGEYDSEYESIDSISLSGEDDGDVTNSDSNGNDEKEDTKVDSYSKWLALTWNPHARFPGEPVGIFGNFGYSINRSHDEYGNLIQPHTLPGGCNPELEHFPREGIAYSGYAISPEEMIGCRTAQCLVHKSAIQGQSQHIKYFEPWEASEDWFLSGLCDGMPSRDSDYPEVWPAQGGVDEPHAENINFYPETTPSEEWAMPFHPWCFDIFCRQSKARFNRINISGLITWRNAESSDCDFRKFPRSEDVRKCRQQFWQHLPGKEYLAANPLYVPGLPTILLNAAKKEEDLSHGGIEESELLKRNHASFSIGHGDVFDSMPLEICLLVVSFLNGTDLNNLRIASKTFTRLPNSVWHQLVREEMPWLWESRDDGKEVHVPSFWTAVTANSLKLFKEERDHYSLLLEDVYTPTTEIVDFLLPFPKDVPNQLQLSRRNTDWHKLYTEIKKNWSSLRGLQNRQRIWKD
;
A
#
# COMPACT_ATOMS: atom_id res chain seq x y z
N MET A 1 27.97 -16.70 -2.65
CA MET A 1 27.36 -15.59 -3.43
C MET A 1 25.88 -15.54 -3.09
N ALA A 2 25.26 -14.36 -3.07
CA ALA A 2 23.82 -14.26 -2.83
C ALA A 2 23.10 -14.48 -4.18
N SER A 3 22.27 -15.51 -4.29
CA SER A 3 21.60 -15.91 -5.55
C SER A 3 20.42 -15.01 -5.94
N LYS A 4 20.17 -13.92 -5.21
CA LYS A 4 19.00 -13.05 -5.37
C LYS A 4 19.33 -11.71 -6.02
N VAL A 5 18.40 -11.27 -6.86
CA VAL A 5 18.30 -9.91 -7.39
C VAL A 5 17.40 -9.08 -6.44
N TYR A 6 17.78 -7.83 -6.20
CA TYR A 6 17.12 -6.89 -5.30
C TYR A 6 16.69 -5.65 -6.06
N CYS A 7 15.78 -4.86 -5.48
CA CYS A 7 15.54 -3.51 -5.97
C CYS A 7 16.84 -2.71 -5.87
N HIS A 8 17.29 -2.16 -7.00
CA HIS A 8 18.54 -1.43 -7.08
C HIS A 8 18.50 -0.14 -6.24
N ILE A 9 17.33 0.51 -6.19
CA ILE A 9 17.08 1.76 -5.44
C ILE A 9 17.05 1.49 -3.92
N CYS A 10 16.18 0.60 -3.45
CA CYS A 10 15.94 0.46 -2.01
C CYS A 10 16.63 -0.74 -1.34
N GLY A 11 17.21 -1.66 -2.12
CA GLY A 11 17.91 -2.85 -1.64
C GLY A 11 17.02 -3.96 -1.06
N VAL A 12 15.70 -3.78 -1.04
CA VAL A 12 14.74 -4.79 -0.56
C VAL A 12 14.52 -5.87 -1.63
N SER A 13 14.29 -7.11 -1.19
CA SER A 13 13.99 -8.24 -2.08
C SER A 13 12.57 -8.15 -2.62
N PHE A 14 12.35 -8.64 -3.84
CA PHE A 14 11.02 -8.82 -4.42
C PHE A 14 10.31 -10.09 -3.93
N ASN A 15 11.03 -10.97 -3.23
CA ASN A 15 10.50 -12.26 -2.76
C ASN A 15 10.22 -12.19 -1.26
N ILE A 16 9.37 -11.23 -0.89
CA ILE A 16 8.88 -11.03 0.48
C ILE A 16 7.75 -12.02 0.76
N LEU A 17 7.69 -12.48 2.00
CA LEU A 17 6.75 -13.50 2.48
C LEU A 17 5.89 -12.85 3.56
N ARG A 18 4.63 -13.22 3.58
CA ARG A 18 3.69 -12.80 4.61
C ARG A 18 2.92 -14.02 5.10
N ARG A 19 2.71 -14.09 6.41
CA ARG A 19 1.76 -15.01 7.02
C ARG A 19 0.57 -14.22 7.53
N ARG A 20 -0.64 -14.69 7.23
CA ARG A 20 -1.89 -14.11 7.71
C ARG A 20 -1.97 -14.11 9.24
N LYS A 21 -2.74 -13.19 9.80
CA LYS A 21 -3.17 -13.29 11.21
C LYS A 21 -4.50 -14.04 11.28
N LEU A 22 -4.86 -14.43 12.49
CA LEU A 22 -6.16 -15.04 12.78
C LEU A 22 -7.31 -14.17 12.23
N GLY A 23 -8.23 -14.79 11.51
CA GLY A 23 -9.38 -14.14 10.90
C GLY A 23 -9.09 -13.48 9.54
N GLU A 24 -7.84 -13.30 9.11
CA GLU A 24 -7.58 -12.91 7.71
C GLU A 24 -7.81 -14.12 6.77
N PRO A 25 -8.26 -13.91 5.53
CA PRO A 25 -8.44 -15.00 4.57
C PRO A 25 -7.10 -15.62 4.16
N ASP A 26 -7.09 -16.84 3.63
CA ASP A 26 -5.86 -17.56 3.25
C ASP A 26 -5.03 -16.84 2.18
N LEU A 27 -5.69 -16.12 1.28
CA LEU A 27 -5.07 -15.22 0.30
C LEU A 27 -4.21 -14.12 0.94
N ALA A 28 -4.36 -13.84 2.23
CA ALA A 28 -3.49 -12.90 2.94
C ALA A 28 -2.12 -13.52 3.30
N SER A 29 -1.89 -14.81 3.04
CA SER A 29 -0.62 -15.50 3.19
C SER A 29 0.01 -15.78 1.82
N TRP A 30 1.33 -15.56 1.70
CA TRP A 30 2.08 -15.94 0.51
C TRP A 30 3.56 -16.20 0.81
N ASP A 31 4.13 -17.12 0.04
CA ASP A 31 5.52 -17.54 0.14
C ASP A 31 6.47 -16.71 -0.77
N TYR A 32 7.71 -17.18 -0.95
CA TYR A 32 8.70 -16.46 -1.75
C TYR A 32 8.37 -16.47 -3.25
N THR A 33 7.63 -17.47 -3.73
CA THR A 33 7.13 -17.58 -5.10
C THR A 33 5.82 -16.82 -5.31
N GLY A 34 5.10 -16.51 -4.22
CA GLY A 34 3.76 -15.93 -4.24
C GLY A 34 2.66 -16.98 -4.11
N GLY A 35 3.01 -18.26 -4.05
CA GLY A 35 2.06 -19.32 -3.72
C GLY A 35 1.57 -19.20 -2.28
N LEU A 36 0.49 -19.92 -1.96
CA LEU A 36 0.08 -20.08 -0.58
C LEU A 36 1.25 -20.66 0.24
N CYS A 37 1.49 -20.13 1.43
CA CYS A 37 2.48 -20.72 2.31
C CYS A 37 2.00 -22.11 2.72
N ASP A 38 2.82 -23.13 2.50
CA ASP A 38 2.66 -24.41 3.20
C ASP A 38 2.72 -24.12 4.71
N GLN A 39 1.56 -24.14 5.36
CA GLN A 39 1.44 -23.90 6.78
C GLN A 39 1.87 -25.18 7.49
N PRO A 40 2.97 -25.17 8.27
CA PRO A 40 3.25 -26.32 9.11
C PRO A 40 2.12 -26.46 10.12
N GLY A 41 1.57 -27.67 10.24
CA GLY A 41 0.55 -27.98 11.24
C GLY A 41 1.05 -27.68 12.65
N ALA A 42 0.14 -27.43 13.59
CA ALA A 42 0.50 -27.19 14.99
C ALA A 42 1.23 -28.39 15.63
N ASP A 43 1.12 -29.57 15.03
CA ASP A 43 1.83 -30.81 15.36
C ASP A 43 3.25 -30.90 14.78
N GLU A 44 3.58 -30.07 13.78
CA GLU A 44 4.90 -30.03 13.13
C GLU A 44 5.87 -29.02 13.78
N VAL A 45 5.42 -28.28 14.80
CA VAL A 45 6.19 -27.20 15.43
C VAL A 45 6.56 -27.50 16.88
N ASP A 46 7.68 -26.91 17.34
CA ASP A 46 8.10 -26.98 18.74
C ASP A 46 7.13 -26.17 19.62
N LEU A 47 6.23 -26.88 20.30
CA LEU A 47 5.20 -26.31 21.17
C LEU A 47 5.78 -25.50 22.35
N GLU A 48 6.95 -25.86 22.88
CA GLU A 48 7.59 -25.07 23.95
C GLU A 48 8.13 -23.73 23.45
N LEU A 49 8.70 -23.73 22.24
CA LEU A 49 9.16 -22.50 21.61
C LEU A 49 7.97 -21.62 21.20
N CYS A 50 6.93 -22.22 20.64
CA CYS A 50 5.71 -21.51 20.22
C CYS A 50 4.95 -20.91 21.41
N ALA A 51 4.84 -21.65 22.52
CA ALA A 51 4.23 -21.12 23.75
C ALA A 51 5.03 -19.94 24.32
N ARG A 52 6.38 -20.01 24.31
CA ARG A 52 7.24 -18.90 24.74
C ARG A 52 7.09 -17.66 23.85
N ASN A 53 6.90 -17.87 22.56
CA ASN A 53 6.73 -16.79 21.58
C ASN A 53 5.29 -16.27 21.49
N GLY A 54 4.34 -16.88 22.21
CA GLY A 54 2.93 -16.47 22.23
C GLY A 54 2.19 -16.73 20.91
N CYS A 55 2.51 -17.83 20.23
CA CYS A 55 1.85 -18.26 19.00
C CYS A 55 0.41 -18.74 19.24
N PHE A 56 -0.40 -18.72 18.18
CA PHE A 56 -1.78 -19.21 18.20
C PHE A 56 -1.92 -20.46 17.34
N ALA A 57 -2.90 -21.31 17.67
CA ALA A 57 -3.38 -22.37 16.82
C ALA A 57 -4.89 -22.20 16.60
N ALA A 58 -5.35 -22.34 15.36
CA ALA A 58 -6.77 -22.35 15.04
C ALA A 58 -7.13 -23.64 14.31
N ILE A 59 -8.40 -24.04 14.40
CA ILE A 59 -8.92 -25.20 13.68
C ILE A 59 -9.04 -24.79 12.21
N ASN A 60 -8.32 -25.47 11.33
CA ASN A 60 -8.55 -25.36 9.90
C ASN A 60 -9.84 -26.12 9.59
N TYR A 61 -10.86 -25.43 9.10
CA TYR A 61 -11.99 -26.10 8.47
C TYR A 61 -11.58 -26.28 7.01
N PRO A 62 -11.19 -27.48 6.56
CA PRO A 62 -10.95 -27.69 5.15
C PRO A 62 -12.18 -27.19 4.39
N SER A 63 -11.98 -26.41 3.33
CA SER A 63 -13.05 -26.21 2.36
C SER A 63 -13.49 -27.60 1.92
N ASP A 64 -14.80 -27.87 1.98
CA ASP A 64 -15.37 -29.05 1.33
C ASP A 64 -15.13 -28.89 -0.18
N ASP A 65 -13.91 -29.19 -0.63
CA ASP A 65 -13.46 -29.14 -2.03
C ASP A 65 -14.09 -30.28 -2.86
N ASP A 66 -14.89 -31.15 -2.24
CA ASP A 66 -15.60 -32.24 -2.91
C ASP A 66 -16.93 -31.80 -3.57
N ASP A 67 -17.43 -30.60 -3.29
CA ASP A 67 -18.65 -30.07 -3.92
C ASP A 67 -18.32 -28.96 -4.94
N ASN A 68 -17.40 -29.24 -5.86
CA ASN A 68 -17.27 -28.43 -7.07
C ASN A 68 -18.51 -28.69 -7.95
N VAL A 69 -19.59 -27.95 -7.72
CA VAL A 69 -20.87 -28.04 -8.47
C VAL A 69 -20.65 -27.87 -9.99
N LEU A 70 -19.49 -27.36 -10.41
CA LEU A 70 -19.10 -27.20 -11.82
C LEU A 70 -18.53 -28.49 -12.47
N GLU A 71 -18.18 -29.51 -11.70
CA GLU A 71 -17.66 -30.80 -12.18
C GLU A 71 -18.54 -32.01 -11.79
N ASP A 72 -19.80 -31.79 -11.39
CA ASP A 72 -20.73 -32.90 -11.19
C ASP A 72 -21.16 -33.48 -12.56
N SER A 73 -20.56 -34.61 -12.94
CA SER A 73 -20.90 -35.34 -14.18
C SER A 73 -22.35 -35.85 -14.20
N ASP A 74 -23.03 -35.84 -13.05
CA ASP A 74 -24.40 -36.30 -12.89
C ASP A 74 -25.42 -35.15 -12.93
N TYR A 75 -24.99 -33.90 -13.15
CA TYR A 75 -25.90 -32.79 -13.41
C TYR A 75 -26.58 -32.96 -14.78
N ILE A 76 -27.78 -33.53 -14.75
CA ILE A 76 -28.69 -33.60 -15.89
C ILE A 76 -29.59 -32.35 -15.84
N PRO A 77 -29.44 -31.40 -16.78
CA PRO A 77 -30.39 -30.29 -16.90
C PRO A 77 -31.81 -30.86 -17.05
N PRO A 78 -32.85 -30.26 -16.43
CA PRO A 78 -34.20 -30.75 -16.60
C PRO A 78 -34.57 -30.77 -18.09
N ASP A 79 -34.69 -31.98 -18.64
CA ASP A 79 -35.04 -32.18 -20.04
C ASP A 79 -36.34 -31.44 -20.38
N GLY A 80 -36.29 -30.65 -21.44
CA GLY A 80 -37.43 -29.95 -22.01
C GLY A 80 -38.58 -30.91 -22.28
N ARG A 81 -39.62 -30.83 -21.46
CA ARG A 81 -41.00 -31.17 -21.83
C ARG A 81 -41.94 -30.15 -21.22
N ASP A 82 -42.51 -29.36 -22.13
CA ASP A 82 -43.81 -28.73 -22.10
C ASP A 82 -44.70 -29.18 -20.92
N ASP A 83 -44.97 -28.28 -19.98
CA ASP A 83 -46.31 -27.91 -19.51
C ASP A 83 -46.22 -26.88 -18.38
N TYR A 84 -46.13 -25.59 -18.71
CA TYR A 84 -46.50 -24.53 -17.77
C TYR A 84 -47.42 -23.55 -18.48
N SER A 85 -48.71 -23.87 -18.38
CA SER A 85 -49.81 -22.94 -18.62
C SER A 85 -49.60 -21.66 -17.79
N TYR A 86 -49.35 -20.54 -18.48
CA TYR A 86 -49.60 -19.20 -17.93
C TYR A 86 -51.07 -19.09 -17.50
N PRO A 87 -51.36 -18.37 -16.41
CA PRO A 87 -52.24 -17.23 -16.60
C PRO A 87 -51.87 -16.02 -15.73
N GLY A 88 -51.98 -14.82 -16.31
CA GLY A 88 -52.15 -13.59 -15.54
C GLY A 88 -51.38 -12.40 -16.08
N GLU A 89 -51.93 -11.77 -17.11
CA GLU A 89 -51.58 -10.44 -17.62
C GLU A 89 -51.65 -9.38 -16.50
N TYR A 90 -50.68 -8.48 -16.47
CA TYR A 90 -50.88 -7.12 -15.92
C TYR A 90 -50.29 -6.13 -16.91
N ASP A 91 -51.14 -5.68 -17.82
CA ASP A 91 -50.98 -4.43 -18.56
C ASP A 91 -51.23 -3.25 -17.63
N SER A 92 -50.28 -2.32 -17.59
CA SER A 92 -50.62 -0.88 -17.65
C SER A 92 -49.39 -0.07 -18.05
N GLU A 93 -49.45 0.48 -19.26
CA GLU A 93 -48.55 1.49 -19.80
C GLU A 93 -48.75 2.87 -19.12
N TYR A 94 -47.72 3.72 -19.23
CA TYR A 94 -47.76 5.22 -19.19
C TYR A 94 -48.00 5.89 -17.80
N GLU A 95 -47.37 6.99 -17.37
CA GLU A 95 -46.48 7.99 -17.98
C GLU A 95 -45.78 8.86 -16.91
N SER A 96 -44.62 9.44 -17.29
CA SER A 96 -44.00 10.73 -16.91
C SER A 96 -43.84 11.21 -15.44
N ILE A 97 -42.58 11.46 -15.09
CA ILE A 97 -41.92 12.74 -14.72
C ILE A 97 -42.47 13.64 -13.58
N ASP A 98 -41.51 14.10 -12.79
CA ASP A 98 -41.48 15.29 -11.92
C ASP A 98 -42.58 15.50 -10.87
N SER A 99 -42.20 15.39 -9.59
CA SER A 99 -42.37 16.50 -8.64
C SER A 99 -41.68 16.25 -7.30
N ILE A 100 -40.75 17.15 -7.03
CA ILE A 100 -40.15 17.49 -5.74
C ILE A 100 -41.23 17.91 -4.73
N SER A 101 -41.12 17.51 -3.46
CA SER A 101 -41.28 18.30 -2.21
C SER A 101 -41.38 17.34 -1.01
N LEU A 102 -40.44 17.30 -0.05
CA LEU A 102 -40.15 18.25 1.05
C LEU A 102 -41.34 18.57 1.97
N SER A 103 -41.02 18.54 3.27
CA SER A 103 -41.84 18.81 4.48
C SER A 103 -42.76 17.66 4.92
N GLY A 104 -42.89 17.34 6.20
CA GLY A 104 -42.40 17.95 7.43
C GLY A 104 -42.76 17.08 8.63
N GLU A 105 -42.17 17.45 9.76
CA GLU A 105 -42.26 16.90 11.11
C GLU A 105 -43.70 16.58 11.57
N ASP A 106 -43.90 15.49 12.33
CA ASP A 106 -44.68 15.55 13.57
C ASP A 106 -44.34 14.39 14.53
N ASP A 107 -44.23 14.75 15.80
CA ASP A 107 -43.97 13.94 16.99
C ASP A 107 -45.22 13.14 17.41
N GLY A 108 -45.05 12.04 18.16
CA GLY A 108 -46.20 11.42 18.84
C GLY A 108 -46.05 10.01 19.40
N ASP A 109 -45.17 9.87 20.39
CA ASP A 109 -45.29 9.12 21.66
C ASP A 109 -46.30 7.94 21.89
N VAL A 110 -45.82 7.01 22.73
CA VAL A 110 -46.46 5.97 23.59
C VAL A 110 -47.14 4.73 22.95
N THR A 111 -46.55 3.54 23.14
CA THR A 111 -46.89 2.61 24.24
C THR A 111 -46.10 1.31 24.20
N ASN A 112 -45.44 1.04 25.34
CA ASN A 112 -44.88 -0.25 25.72
C ASN A 112 -45.96 -1.34 25.80
N SER A 113 -45.61 -2.53 25.31
CA SER A 113 -46.12 -3.79 25.84
C SER A 113 -44.97 -4.80 25.83
N ASP A 114 -44.38 -4.99 27.01
CA ASP A 114 -43.55 -6.13 27.34
C ASP A 114 -44.29 -7.44 27.05
N SER A 115 -43.63 -8.43 26.46
CA SER A 115 -43.46 -9.74 27.12
C SER A 115 -42.73 -10.76 26.25
N ASN A 116 -41.73 -11.34 26.90
CA ASN A 116 -41.22 -12.70 26.77
C ASN A 116 -40.20 -12.98 25.67
N GLY A 117 -38.96 -13.13 26.15
CA GLY A 117 -37.85 -13.61 25.37
C GLY A 117 -37.95 -15.10 25.05
N ASN A 118 -37.28 -15.43 23.96
CA ASN A 118 -36.54 -16.66 23.81
C ASN A 118 -35.18 -16.24 23.25
N ASP A 119 -34.14 -16.51 24.05
CA ASP A 119 -32.75 -16.57 23.63
C ASP A 119 -32.62 -17.67 22.56
N GLU A 120 -32.80 -17.32 21.30
CA GLU A 120 -32.24 -18.08 20.20
C GLU A 120 -30.96 -17.37 19.78
N LYS A 121 -29.85 -18.08 19.97
CA LYS A 121 -28.53 -17.71 19.45
C LYS A 121 -28.70 -17.38 17.98
N GLU A 122 -28.56 -16.11 17.65
CA GLU A 122 -28.45 -15.65 16.28
C GLU A 122 -27.11 -16.17 15.78
N ASP A 123 -27.10 -17.42 15.29
CA ASP A 123 -26.02 -17.95 14.47
C ASP A 123 -25.85 -16.93 13.34
N THR A 124 -24.74 -16.18 13.37
CA THR A 124 -24.35 -15.26 12.32
C THR A 124 -24.25 -16.06 11.04
N LYS A 125 -25.33 -16.04 10.27
CA LYS A 125 -25.46 -16.74 9.00
C LYS A 125 -24.45 -16.09 8.05
N VAL A 126 -23.24 -16.64 8.04
CA VAL A 126 -22.21 -16.31 7.06
C VAL A 126 -22.86 -16.52 5.70
N ASP A 127 -23.07 -15.41 4.98
CA ASP A 127 -23.78 -15.39 3.71
C ASP A 127 -23.14 -16.38 2.74
N SER A 128 -23.85 -17.49 2.45
CA SER A 128 -23.33 -18.58 1.61
C SER A 128 -23.01 -18.10 0.20
N TYR A 129 -23.70 -17.05 -0.27
CA TYR A 129 -23.41 -16.39 -1.54
C TYR A 129 -22.06 -15.66 -1.50
N SER A 130 -21.74 -15.02 -0.39
CA SER A 130 -20.44 -14.39 -0.16
C SER A 130 -19.28 -15.39 -0.10
N LYS A 131 -19.49 -16.59 0.46
CA LYS A 131 -18.50 -17.69 0.44
C LYS A 131 -18.31 -18.23 -0.98
N TRP A 132 -19.40 -18.42 -1.73
CA TRP A 132 -19.37 -18.85 -3.13
C TRP A 132 -18.62 -17.86 -4.03
N LEU A 133 -18.85 -16.54 -3.89
CA LEU A 133 -18.14 -15.52 -4.66
C LEU A 133 -16.62 -15.54 -4.40
N ALA A 134 -16.20 -15.74 -3.15
CA ALA A 134 -14.79 -15.79 -2.77
C ALA A 134 -14.07 -17.03 -3.32
N LEU A 135 -14.76 -18.18 -3.38
CA LEU A 135 -14.23 -19.41 -3.98
C LEU A 135 -14.19 -19.32 -5.51
N THR A 136 -15.22 -18.75 -6.13
CA THR A 136 -15.35 -18.65 -7.59
C THR A 136 -14.36 -17.66 -8.21
N TRP A 137 -13.99 -16.62 -7.46
CA TRP A 137 -13.03 -15.58 -7.86
C TRP A 137 -11.80 -15.54 -6.96
N ASN A 138 -11.25 -16.69 -6.56
CA ASN A 138 -9.97 -16.71 -5.84
C ASN A 138 -8.81 -16.31 -6.79
N PRO A 139 -8.22 -15.10 -6.65
CA PRO A 139 -7.18 -14.64 -7.57
C PRO A 139 -5.89 -15.46 -7.44
N HIS A 140 -5.61 -16.01 -6.25
CA HIS A 140 -4.41 -16.83 -6.00
C HIS A 140 -4.46 -18.19 -6.72
N ALA A 141 -5.66 -18.76 -6.90
CA ALA A 141 -5.82 -19.99 -7.68
C ALA A 141 -5.45 -19.78 -9.15
N ARG A 142 -5.55 -18.55 -9.66
CA ARG A 142 -5.21 -18.18 -11.04
C ARG A 142 -3.79 -17.66 -11.18
N PHE A 143 -3.32 -16.86 -10.21
CA PHE A 143 -2.00 -16.24 -10.23
C PHE A 143 -1.33 -16.27 -8.84
N PRO A 144 -0.12 -16.84 -8.69
CA PRO A 144 0.63 -16.75 -7.44
C PRO A 144 1.06 -15.29 -7.20
N GLY A 145 0.91 -14.77 -5.98
CA GLY A 145 1.32 -13.41 -5.68
C GLY A 145 0.85 -12.89 -4.34
N GLU A 146 0.95 -11.58 -4.16
CA GLU A 146 0.10 -10.88 -3.20
C GLU A 146 -1.34 -10.84 -3.74
N PRO A 147 -2.37 -10.84 -2.86
CA PRO A 147 -3.74 -10.84 -3.30
C PRO A 147 -4.04 -9.62 -4.15
N VAL A 148 -4.61 -9.86 -5.32
CA VAL A 148 -5.01 -8.80 -6.23
C VAL A 148 -6.22 -8.09 -5.61
N GLY A 149 -5.98 -6.88 -5.12
CA GLY A 149 -7.03 -5.97 -4.71
C GLY A 149 -7.81 -5.55 -5.95
N ILE A 150 -8.89 -6.27 -6.25
CA ILE A 150 -9.85 -5.94 -7.31
C ILE A 150 -10.55 -4.64 -6.90
N PHE A 151 -9.86 -3.54 -7.22
CA PHE A 151 -10.29 -2.16 -7.41
C PHE A 151 -11.08 -1.53 -6.25
N GLY A 152 -10.57 -0.39 -5.75
CA GLY A 152 -11.24 0.50 -4.79
C GLY A 152 -12.60 1.07 -5.23
N ASN A 153 -13.19 0.60 -6.33
CA ASN A 153 -14.56 0.88 -6.76
C ASN A 153 -15.49 -0.35 -6.75
N PHE A 154 -14.99 -1.58 -6.63
CA PHE A 154 -15.79 -2.83 -6.68
C PHE A 154 -15.89 -3.59 -5.36
N GLY A 155 -15.65 -2.93 -4.23
CA GLY A 155 -16.20 -3.35 -2.93
C GLY A 155 -15.72 -4.69 -2.35
N TYR A 156 -14.75 -5.38 -2.94
CA TYR A 156 -14.17 -6.59 -2.34
C TYR A 156 -13.16 -6.20 -1.27
N SER A 157 -13.68 -6.02 -0.07
CA SER A 157 -12.89 -5.78 1.11
C SER A 157 -12.16 -7.07 1.50
N ILE A 158 -10.83 -7.02 1.56
CA ILE A 158 -10.00 -8.00 2.29
C ILE A 158 -10.37 -8.01 3.80
N ASN A 159 -11.17 -7.03 4.26
CA ASN A 159 -11.76 -6.96 5.60
C ASN A 159 -12.78 -8.07 5.94
N ARG A 160 -12.87 -9.17 5.19
CA ARG A 160 -13.71 -10.29 5.60
C ARG A 160 -12.95 -11.10 6.66
N SER A 161 -13.36 -10.89 7.91
CA SER A 161 -12.93 -11.72 9.03
C SER A 161 -13.56 -13.09 8.93
N HIS A 162 -12.75 -14.15 8.88
CA HIS A 162 -13.24 -15.48 9.24
C HIS A 162 -13.48 -15.51 10.75
N ASP A 163 -14.61 -16.07 11.18
CA ASP A 163 -14.88 -16.38 12.59
C ASP A 163 -14.03 -17.60 13.00
N GLU A 164 -12.72 -17.37 13.15
CA GLU A 164 -11.77 -18.39 13.60
C GLU A 164 -11.57 -18.29 15.11
N TYR A 165 -11.88 -19.38 15.82
CA TYR A 165 -11.56 -19.50 17.23
C TYR A 165 -10.11 -19.97 17.40
N GLY A 166 -9.20 -19.01 17.53
CA GLY A 166 -7.79 -19.27 17.85
C GLY A 166 -7.57 -19.47 19.35
N ASN A 167 -6.83 -20.51 19.71
CA ASN A 167 -6.36 -20.75 21.08
C ASN A 167 -4.86 -20.44 21.17
N LEU A 168 -4.42 -19.88 22.31
CA LEU A 168 -2.99 -19.73 22.58
C LEU A 168 -2.34 -21.11 22.71
N ILE A 169 -1.20 -21.32 22.06
CA ILE A 169 -0.46 -22.59 22.19
C ILE A 169 0.09 -22.70 23.62
N GLN A 170 -0.30 -23.75 24.32
CA GLN A 170 0.19 -24.08 25.66
C GLN A 170 1.38 -25.03 25.58
N PRO A 171 2.35 -24.96 26.51
CA PRO A 171 3.42 -25.95 26.60
C PRO A 171 2.82 -27.36 26.74
N HIS A 172 3.25 -28.28 25.89
CA HIS A 172 2.90 -29.71 25.92
C HIS A 172 1.42 -30.07 25.72
N THR A 173 0.54 -29.12 25.39
CA THR A 173 -0.89 -29.39 25.22
C THR A 173 -1.42 -28.66 23.98
N LEU A 174 -1.79 -29.41 22.94
CA LEU A 174 -2.63 -28.89 21.86
C LEU A 174 -4.06 -28.71 22.39
N PRO A 175 -4.83 -27.69 21.92
CA PRO A 175 -6.23 -27.51 22.32
C PRO A 175 -7.00 -28.82 22.12
N GLY A 176 -7.45 -29.42 23.22
CA GLY A 176 -7.82 -30.83 23.26
C GLY A 176 -9.12 -31.17 22.54
N GLY A 177 -9.13 -32.32 21.85
CA GLY A 177 -10.33 -33.13 21.61
C GLY A 177 -10.84 -33.23 20.17
N CYS A 178 -10.34 -32.43 19.23
CA CYS A 178 -10.82 -32.43 17.85
C CYS A 178 -9.66 -32.69 16.87
N ASN A 179 -9.72 -33.77 16.10
CA ASN A 179 -9.02 -33.88 14.82
C ASN A 179 -9.90 -33.14 13.80
N PRO A 180 -9.57 -31.87 13.51
CA PRO A 180 -9.04 -31.52 12.18
C PRO A 180 -7.70 -30.80 12.28
N GLU A 181 -7.00 -30.69 11.15
CA GLU A 181 -5.70 -30.03 10.98
C GLU A 181 -5.67 -28.66 11.68
N LEU A 182 -4.80 -28.51 12.68
CA LEU A 182 -4.62 -27.24 13.39
C LEU A 182 -3.61 -26.38 12.64
N GLU A 183 -4.02 -25.20 12.20
CA GLU A 183 -3.11 -24.22 11.61
C GLU A 183 -2.31 -23.48 12.69
N HIS A 184 -0.99 -23.37 12.50
CA HIS A 184 -0.10 -22.61 13.37
C HIS A 184 0.14 -21.17 12.87
N PHE A 185 -0.17 -20.20 13.74
CA PHE A 185 0.06 -18.77 13.49
C PHE A 185 1.25 -18.26 14.32
N PRO A 186 2.46 -18.20 13.75
CA PRO A 186 3.61 -17.69 14.46
C PRO A 186 3.59 -16.16 14.59
N ARG A 187 4.09 -15.68 15.73
CA ARG A 187 4.41 -14.26 15.91
C ARG A 187 5.75 -13.86 15.27
N GLU A 188 6.67 -14.80 15.16
CA GLU A 188 8.00 -14.62 14.55
C GLU A 188 8.34 -15.82 13.67
N GLY A 189 9.01 -15.61 12.53
CA GLY A 189 9.35 -16.73 11.64
C GLY A 189 9.99 -16.31 10.33
N ILE A 190 9.84 -17.18 9.33
CA ILE A 190 10.43 -17.07 7.98
C ILE A 190 9.70 -16.01 7.11
N ALA A 191 8.64 -15.40 7.63
CA ALA A 191 7.77 -14.45 6.94
C ALA A 191 7.35 -13.31 7.88
N TYR A 192 6.95 -12.17 7.33
CA TYR A 192 6.36 -11.11 8.15
C TYR A 192 5.00 -11.56 8.68
N SER A 193 4.76 -11.28 9.96
CA SER A 193 3.51 -11.64 10.63
C SER A 193 2.39 -10.67 10.28
N GLY A 194 1.20 -11.18 9.98
CA GLY A 194 0.02 -10.37 9.69
C GLY A 194 -0.46 -9.53 10.88
N TYR A 195 -0.06 -9.89 12.10
CA TYR A 195 -0.26 -9.07 13.30
C TYR A 195 0.60 -7.80 13.28
N ALA A 196 1.72 -7.84 12.58
CA ALA A 196 2.68 -6.76 12.51
C ALA A 196 2.51 -5.91 11.24
N ILE A 197 1.96 -6.44 10.15
CA ILE A 197 1.72 -5.67 8.92
C ILE A 197 0.53 -6.23 8.13
N SER A 198 -0.35 -5.34 7.68
CA SER A 198 -1.55 -5.68 6.91
C SER A 198 -1.23 -5.97 5.43
N PRO A 199 -2.08 -6.73 4.69
CA PRO A 199 -1.88 -6.92 3.26
C PRO A 199 -2.00 -5.59 2.50
N GLU A 200 -2.87 -4.67 2.95
CA GLU A 200 -3.04 -3.35 2.36
C GLU A 200 -1.77 -2.49 2.47
N GLU A 201 -1.05 -2.58 3.60
CA GLU A 201 0.26 -1.93 3.76
C GLU A 201 1.33 -2.54 2.85
N MET A 202 1.19 -3.80 2.40
CA MET A 202 2.18 -4.53 1.62
C MET A 202 1.91 -4.52 0.10
N ILE A 203 0.88 -3.81 -0.38
CA ILE A 203 0.56 -3.75 -1.81
C ILE A 203 1.79 -3.30 -2.62
N GLY A 204 2.14 -4.07 -3.64
CA GLY A 204 3.26 -3.86 -4.55
C GLY A 204 4.63 -4.21 -3.94
N CYS A 205 4.68 -4.94 -2.82
CA CYS A 205 5.95 -5.27 -2.16
C CYS A 205 6.75 -6.33 -2.92
N ARG A 206 6.09 -7.15 -3.74
CA ARG A 206 6.73 -8.14 -4.61
C ARG A 206 6.85 -7.67 -6.06
N THR A 207 6.11 -6.64 -6.44
CA THR A 207 6.09 -6.11 -7.80
C THR A 207 7.43 -5.48 -8.17
N ALA A 208 8.04 -6.01 -9.24
CA ALA A 208 9.26 -5.51 -9.82
C ALA A 208 8.99 -4.93 -11.22
N GLN A 209 9.81 -3.96 -11.59
CA GLN A 209 9.90 -3.37 -12.92
C GLN A 209 11.37 -3.14 -13.23
N CYS A 210 11.71 -3.08 -14.51
CA CYS A 210 13.06 -2.83 -14.96
C CYS A 210 13.15 -1.60 -15.85
N LEU A 211 14.28 -0.89 -15.77
CA LEU A 211 14.71 0.05 -16.80
C LEU A 211 15.51 -0.72 -17.84
N VAL A 212 15.00 -0.74 -19.07
CA VAL A 212 15.54 -1.51 -20.20
C VAL A 212 16.08 -0.54 -21.24
N HIS A 213 17.25 -0.84 -21.80
CA HIS A 213 17.83 -0.03 -22.87
C HIS A 213 17.07 -0.27 -24.19
N LYS A 214 16.83 0.78 -24.97
CA LYS A 214 16.07 0.70 -26.23
C LYS A 214 16.72 -0.18 -27.29
N SER A 215 18.01 -0.53 -27.16
CA SER A 215 18.65 -1.52 -28.03
C SER A 215 18.05 -2.92 -27.89
N ALA A 216 17.32 -3.21 -26.81
CA ALA A 216 16.67 -4.50 -26.60
C ALA A 216 15.36 -4.66 -27.41
N ILE A 217 14.81 -3.59 -27.98
CA ILE A 217 13.55 -3.63 -28.73
C ILE A 217 13.73 -4.45 -30.01
N GLN A 218 12.88 -5.47 -30.18
CA GLN A 218 12.98 -6.40 -31.30
C GLN A 218 12.16 -5.93 -32.51
N GLY A 219 12.79 -5.15 -33.40
CA GLY A 219 12.22 -4.76 -34.69
C GLY A 219 11.37 -3.48 -34.67
N GLN A 220 11.10 -2.93 -35.86
CA GLN A 220 10.53 -1.59 -36.05
C GLN A 220 9.02 -1.47 -35.74
N SER A 221 8.31 -2.59 -35.55
CA SER A 221 6.84 -2.63 -35.42
C SER A 221 6.35 -2.83 -33.98
N GLN A 222 7.25 -2.96 -33.01
CA GLN A 222 6.88 -3.17 -31.61
C GLN A 222 6.74 -1.83 -30.89
N HIS A 223 5.50 -1.49 -30.52
CA HIS A 223 5.18 -0.25 -29.84
C HIS A 223 5.24 -0.42 -28.31
N ILE A 224 5.78 0.58 -27.63
CA ILE A 224 5.62 0.73 -26.17
C ILE A 224 4.19 1.22 -25.94
N LYS A 225 3.37 0.38 -25.30
CA LYS A 225 1.94 0.66 -25.08
C LYS A 225 1.75 1.70 -23.99
N TYR A 226 2.52 1.59 -22.91
CA TYR A 226 2.40 2.46 -21.74
C TYR A 226 3.61 3.38 -21.64
N PHE A 227 3.70 4.28 -22.61
CA PHE A 227 4.83 5.18 -22.79
C PHE A 227 4.79 6.35 -21.80
N GLU A 228 5.89 6.55 -21.07
CA GLU A 228 6.04 7.70 -20.18
C GLU A 228 6.68 8.90 -20.92
N PRO A 229 6.26 10.15 -20.68
CA PRO A 229 6.73 11.31 -21.46
C PRO A 229 8.27 11.48 -21.48
N TRP A 230 8.96 11.11 -20.41
CA TRP A 230 10.42 11.21 -20.31
C TRP A 230 11.16 10.17 -21.15
N GLU A 231 10.51 9.07 -21.52
CA GLU A 231 11.09 8.01 -22.35
C GLU A 231 11.37 8.51 -23.77
N ALA A 232 10.73 9.59 -24.22
CA ALA A 232 10.97 10.16 -25.55
C ALA A 232 12.39 10.70 -25.70
N SER A 233 12.95 11.25 -24.62
CA SER A 233 14.25 11.92 -24.61
C SER A 233 15.42 11.07 -24.13
N GLU A 234 15.16 9.87 -23.59
CA GLU A 234 16.17 9.01 -22.97
C GLU A 234 16.33 7.70 -23.76
N ASP A 235 17.47 7.02 -23.60
CA ASP A 235 17.77 5.75 -24.28
C ASP A 235 17.18 4.52 -23.58
N TRP A 236 16.42 4.74 -22.50
CA TRP A 236 15.86 3.73 -21.62
C TRP A 236 14.35 3.87 -21.54
N PHE A 237 13.66 2.74 -21.33
CA PHE A 237 12.22 2.69 -21.13
C PHE A 237 11.88 1.71 -20.00
N LEU A 238 10.65 1.81 -19.48
CA LEU A 238 10.12 0.93 -18.46
C LEU A 238 9.64 -0.39 -19.07
N SER A 239 10.05 -1.50 -18.48
CA SER A 239 9.48 -2.82 -18.80
C SER A 239 8.03 -2.92 -18.31
N GLY A 240 7.37 -4.03 -18.65
CA GLY A 240 6.20 -4.49 -17.89
C GLY A 240 6.54 -4.82 -16.43
N LEU A 241 5.56 -5.34 -15.69
CA LEU A 241 5.69 -5.72 -14.28
C LEU A 241 5.82 -7.24 -14.13
N CYS A 242 6.50 -7.68 -13.07
CA CYS A 242 6.43 -9.06 -12.58
C CYS A 242 6.20 -9.07 -11.06
N ASP A 243 5.47 -10.06 -10.55
CA ASP A 243 5.16 -10.17 -9.11
C ASP A 243 6.04 -11.24 -8.45
N GLY A 244 7.28 -10.86 -8.20
CA GLY A 244 8.36 -11.75 -7.75
C GLY A 244 9.52 -11.75 -8.74
N MET A 245 10.70 -12.07 -8.24
CA MET A 245 11.93 -12.08 -9.03
C MET A 245 12.56 -13.48 -8.97
N PRO A 246 12.84 -14.11 -10.11
CA PRO A 246 13.55 -15.39 -10.13
C PRO A 246 14.92 -15.30 -9.45
N SER A 247 15.45 -16.46 -9.06
CA SER A 247 16.84 -16.51 -8.61
C SER A 247 17.75 -16.17 -9.79
N ARG A 248 18.81 -15.41 -9.54
CA ARG A 248 19.85 -15.07 -10.53
C ARG A 248 20.37 -16.29 -11.29
N ASP A 249 20.50 -17.42 -10.58
CA ASP A 249 21.10 -18.64 -11.12
C ASP A 249 20.06 -19.54 -11.84
N SER A 250 18.82 -19.08 -11.99
CA SER A 250 17.71 -19.85 -12.57
C SER A 250 17.22 -19.24 -13.88
N ASP A 251 16.72 -18.01 -13.85
CA ASP A 251 16.08 -17.39 -15.02
C ASP A 251 15.98 -15.85 -14.91
N TYR A 252 15.53 -15.21 -15.98
CA TYR A 252 15.15 -13.80 -16.01
C TYR A 252 13.67 -13.61 -15.64
N PRO A 253 13.27 -12.42 -15.12
CA PRO A 253 11.87 -12.17 -14.81
C PRO A 253 11.01 -12.09 -16.07
N GLU A 254 9.94 -12.87 -16.10
CA GLU A 254 8.86 -12.73 -17.09
C GLU A 254 7.97 -11.53 -16.70
N VAL A 255 7.92 -10.50 -17.55
CA VAL A 255 7.17 -9.27 -17.31
C VAL A 255 5.92 -9.16 -18.18
N TRP A 256 4.88 -8.58 -17.60
CA TRP A 256 3.63 -8.30 -18.29
C TRP A 256 3.16 -6.86 -18.02
N PRO A 257 2.67 -6.13 -19.03
CA PRO A 257 2.69 -6.48 -20.44
C PRO A 257 4.08 -6.21 -21.04
N ALA A 258 4.52 -7.07 -21.97
CA ALA A 258 5.76 -6.88 -22.71
C ALA A 258 5.78 -5.50 -23.41
N GLN A 259 6.79 -4.68 -23.11
CA GLN A 259 6.97 -3.35 -23.69
C GLN A 259 8.05 -3.42 -24.78
N GLY A 260 7.77 -2.90 -25.97
CA GLY A 260 8.72 -2.98 -27.08
C GLY A 260 9.15 -4.42 -27.41
N GLY A 261 8.23 -5.38 -27.20
CA GLY A 261 8.41 -6.83 -27.33
C GLY A 261 9.47 -7.46 -26.46
N VAL A 262 9.84 -6.80 -25.36
CA VAL A 262 10.66 -7.40 -24.30
C VAL A 262 9.74 -7.91 -23.20
N ASP A 263 9.65 -9.24 -23.09
CA ASP A 263 8.93 -10.00 -22.07
C ASP A 263 9.87 -10.58 -21.00
N GLU A 264 11.16 -10.78 -21.31
CA GLU A 264 12.16 -11.27 -20.36
C GLU A 264 13.38 -10.31 -20.27
N PRO A 265 13.26 -9.15 -19.59
CA PRO A 265 14.38 -8.24 -19.44
C PRO A 265 15.50 -8.88 -18.61
N HIS A 266 16.75 -8.76 -19.08
CA HIS A 266 17.96 -9.25 -18.39
C HIS A 266 18.23 -8.45 -17.10
N ALA A 267 17.44 -8.68 -16.06
CA ALA A 267 17.44 -7.90 -14.83
C ALA A 267 18.59 -8.29 -13.90
N GLU A 268 19.50 -7.36 -13.61
CA GLU A 268 20.65 -7.64 -12.75
C GLU A 268 21.12 -6.40 -11.96
N ASN A 269 21.64 -6.64 -10.76
CA ASN A 269 22.29 -5.62 -9.94
C ASN A 269 23.80 -5.56 -10.14
N ILE A 270 24.43 -6.69 -10.46
CA ILE A 270 25.88 -6.88 -10.50
C ILE A 270 26.32 -7.34 -11.89
N ASN A 271 27.24 -6.61 -12.53
CA ASN A 271 27.90 -7.06 -13.75
C ASN A 271 29.10 -7.95 -13.39
N PHE A 272 28.94 -9.27 -13.52
CA PHE A 272 30.01 -10.24 -13.23
C PHE A 272 31.10 -10.27 -14.30
N TYR A 273 30.82 -9.75 -15.50
CA TYR A 273 31.73 -9.82 -16.65
C TYR A 273 31.86 -8.45 -17.33
N PRO A 274 32.37 -7.42 -16.60
CA PRO A 274 32.43 -6.05 -17.11
C PRO A 274 33.35 -5.88 -18.33
N GLU A 275 34.26 -6.83 -18.58
CA GLU A 275 35.17 -6.80 -19.73
C GLU A 275 34.51 -7.27 -21.03
N THR A 276 33.46 -8.08 -20.94
CA THR A 276 32.83 -8.73 -22.10
C THR A 276 31.37 -8.35 -22.31
N THR A 277 30.69 -7.87 -21.26
CA THR A 277 29.26 -7.59 -21.29
C THR A 277 29.02 -6.09 -21.15
N PRO A 278 28.48 -5.42 -22.20
CA PRO A 278 28.18 -4.01 -22.16
C PRO A 278 27.10 -3.71 -21.11
N SER A 279 27.14 -2.51 -20.56
CA SER A 279 26.25 -2.13 -19.45
C SER A 279 24.78 -2.00 -19.87
N GLU A 280 24.56 -1.73 -21.15
CA GLU A 280 23.26 -1.56 -21.81
C GLU A 280 22.49 -2.87 -21.92
N GLU A 281 23.18 -4.02 -21.83
CA GLU A 281 22.55 -5.34 -21.89
C GLU A 281 21.78 -5.66 -20.61
N TRP A 282 22.25 -5.16 -19.46
CA TRP A 282 21.61 -5.39 -18.18
C TRP A 282 20.50 -4.37 -17.92
N ALA A 283 19.30 -4.87 -17.63
CA ALA A 283 18.20 -4.07 -17.16
C ALA A 283 18.34 -3.81 -15.65
N MET A 284 17.97 -2.60 -15.20
CA MET A 284 18.06 -2.22 -13.79
C MET A 284 16.73 -2.51 -13.07
N PRO A 285 16.67 -3.46 -12.12
CA PRO A 285 15.42 -3.81 -11.44
C PRO A 285 15.11 -2.88 -10.26
N PHE A 286 13.83 -2.55 -10.07
CA PHE A 286 13.35 -1.76 -8.94
C PHE A 286 11.86 -2.02 -8.66
N HIS A 287 11.40 -1.62 -7.48
CA HIS A 287 9.96 -1.51 -7.24
C HIS A 287 9.43 -0.22 -7.91
N PRO A 288 8.25 -0.24 -8.56
CA PRO A 288 7.68 0.95 -9.20
C PRO A 288 7.60 2.17 -8.27
N TRP A 289 7.21 1.95 -7.01
CA TRP A 289 7.13 3.00 -5.98
C TRP A 289 8.48 3.58 -5.59
N CYS A 290 9.56 2.81 -5.65
CA CYS A 290 10.91 3.33 -5.41
C CYS A 290 11.35 4.24 -6.57
N PHE A 291 11.01 3.89 -7.80
CA PHE A 291 11.29 4.71 -8.98
C PHE A 291 10.46 6.01 -8.97
N ASP A 292 9.21 5.97 -8.50
CA ASP A 292 8.38 7.16 -8.29
C ASP A 292 9.04 8.17 -7.34
N ILE A 293 9.56 7.69 -6.21
CA ILE A 293 10.29 8.52 -5.24
C ILE A 293 11.54 9.12 -5.89
N PHE A 294 12.29 8.34 -6.68
CA PHE A 294 13.39 8.87 -7.48
C PHE A 294 12.91 9.96 -8.45
N CYS A 295 11.84 9.74 -9.20
CA CYS A 295 11.28 10.72 -10.13
C CYS A 295 10.89 12.03 -9.42
N ARG A 296 10.31 11.96 -8.23
CA ARG A 296 10.02 13.14 -7.39
C ARG A 296 11.28 13.91 -7.03
N GLN A 297 12.30 13.22 -6.53
CA GLN A 297 13.57 13.83 -6.17
C GLN A 297 14.28 14.43 -7.38
N SER A 298 14.28 13.70 -8.49
CA SER A 298 14.92 14.08 -9.74
C SER A 298 14.29 15.34 -10.32
N LYS A 299 12.94 15.39 -10.40
CA LYS A 299 12.20 16.60 -10.80
C LYS A 299 12.49 17.76 -9.85
N ALA A 300 12.50 17.54 -8.54
CA ALA A 300 12.75 18.60 -7.56
C ALA A 300 14.17 19.20 -7.65
N ARG A 301 15.19 18.39 -8.00
CA ARG A 301 16.59 18.83 -8.07
C ARG A 301 17.04 19.28 -9.46
N PHE A 302 16.57 18.60 -10.51
CA PHE A 302 17.06 18.78 -11.89
C PHE A 302 15.99 19.34 -12.84
N ASN A 303 14.76 19.54 -12.37
CA ASN A 303 13.62 19.96 -13.20
C ASN A 303 13.31 18.99 -14.36
N ARG A 304 13.77 17.75 -14.26
CA ARG A 304 13.54 16.64 -15.19
C ARG A 304 13.82 15.32 -14.49
N ILE A 305 13.38 14.20 -15.07
CA ILE A 305 13.77 12.86 -14.61
C ILE A 305 15.13 12.51 -15.25
N ASN A 306 16.19 12.47 -14.45
CA ASN A 306 17.56 12.24 -14.89
C ASN A 306 17.92 10.74 -14.97
N ILE A 307 17.41 10.03 -15.98
CA ILE A 307 17.63 8.59 -16.15
C ILE A 307 19.09 8.25 -16.47
N SER A 308 19.71 8.99 -17.39
CA SER A 308 21.15 8.93 -17.65
C SER A 308 22.00 8.98 -16.37
N GLY A 309 21.69 9.89 -15.44
CA GLY A 309 22.35 9.95 -14.13
C GLY A 309 22.14 8.70 -13.26
N LEU A 310 20.91 8.17 -13.24
CA LEU A 310 20.56 6.95 -12.51
C LEU A 310 21.31 5.73 -13.03
N ILE A 311 21.37 5.56 -14.36
CA ILE A 311 22.08 4.45 -15.01
C ILE A 311 23.59 4.59 -14.83
N THR A 312 24.13 5.81 -14.91
CA THR A 312 25.56 6.07 -14.62
C THR A 312 25.92 5.63 -13.21
N TRP A 313 25.07 5.93 -12.22
CA TRP A 313 25.24 5.46 -10.84
C TRP A 313 25.19 3.93 -10.74
N ARG A 314 24.16 3.30 -11.33
CA ARG A 314 24.03 1.83 -11.37
C ARG A 314 25.29 1.16 -11.94
N ASN A 315 25.83 1.71 -13.02
CA ASN A 315 27.02 1.17 -13.69
C ASN A 315 28.29 1.36 -12.86
N ALA A 316 28.43 2.51 -12.18
CA ALA A 316 29.54 2.79 -11.29
C ALA A 316 29.58 1.84 -10.07
N GLU A 317 28.41 1.38 -9.60
CA GLU A 317 28.26 0.49 -8.44
C GLU A 317 27.84 -0.94 -8.82
N SER A 318 28.14 -1.36 -10.06
CA SER A 318 27.75 -2.67 -10.60
C SER A 318 28.65 -3.83 -10.14
N SER A 319 29.60 -3.63 -9.23
CA SER A 319 30.38 -4.72 -8.64
C SER A 319 29.68 -5.30 -7.41
N ASP A 320 29.89 -6.59 -7.08
CA ASP A 320 29.28 -7.21 -5.87
C ASP A 320 29.67 -6.45 -4.59
N CYS A 321 30.91 -5.98 -4.52
CA CYS A 321 31.41 -5.20 -3.39
C CYS A 321 30.73 -3.84 -3.29
N ASP A 322 30.58 -3.12 -4.39
CA ASP A 322 30.09 -1.73 -4.37
C ASP A 322 28.57 -1.69 -4.22
N PHE A 323 27.86 -2.58 -4.93
CA PHE A 323 26.43 -2.75 -4.74
C PHE A 323 26.10 -3.00 -3.27
N ARG A 324 26.89 -3.79 -2.54
CA ARG A 324 26.63 -4.09 -1.11
C ARG A 324 26.90 -2.91 -0.17
N LYS A 325 27.59 -1.84 -0.61
CA LYS A 325 28.00 -0.72 0.25
C LYS A 325 27.01 0.45 0.29
N PHE A 326 26.11 0.63 -0.69
CA PHE A 326 25.48 1.95 -0.90
C PHE A 326 23.95 1.96 -1.11
N PRO A 327 23.34 3.05 -0.64
CA PRO A 327 23.11 3.26 0.77
C PRO A 327 22.03 2.29 1.22
N ARG A 328 22.33 1.46 2.20
CA ARG A 328 21.34 0.50 2.69
C ARG A 328 21.33 0.59 4.18
N SER A 329 20.18 1.05 4.68
CA SER A 329 19.86 1.05 6.11
C SER A 329 20.38 -0.23 6.75
N GLU A 330 20.86 -0.10 7.99
CA GLU A 330 21.38 -1.24 8.74
C GLU A 330 20.37 -2.39 8.81
N ASP A 331 19.07 -2.07 8.77
CA ASP A 331 17.98 -3.03 8.73
C ASP A 331 17.93 -3.81 7.40
N VAL A 332 18.04 -3.14 6.24
CA VAL A 332 18.15 -3.81 4.93
C VAL A 332 19.39 -4.71 4.89
N ARG A 333 20.53 -4.24 5.41
CA ARG A 333 21.77 -5.03 5.44
C ARG A 333 21.62 -6.31 6.27
N LYS A 334 20.94 -6.23 7.42
CA LYS A 334 20.64 -7.40 8.26
C LYS A 334 19.70 -8.39 7.57
N CYS A 335 18.73 -7.88 6.81
CA CYS A 335 17.76 -8.72 6.11
C CYS A 335 18.33 -9.42 4.87
N ARG A 336 19.37 -8.86 4.25
CA ARG A 336 20.03 -9.40 3.04
C ARG A 336 20.99 -10.54 3.37
N GLN A 337 20.49 -11.77 3.40
CA GLN A 337 21.29 -13.00 3.46
C GLN A 337 21.16 -13.79 2.14
N GLN A 338 21.43 -15.11 2.17
CA GLN A 338 21.11 -15.99 1.03
C GLN A 338 19.61 -15.93 0.70
N PHE A 339 18.77 -15.89 1.72
CA PHE A 339 17.36 -15.55 1.63
C PHE A 339 17.08 -14.22 2.34
N TRP A 340 15.94 -13.59 2.01
CA TRP A 340 15.53 -12.39 2.73
C TRP A 340 15.10 -12.81 4.13
N GLN A 341 15.57 -12.12 5.16
CA GLN A 341 15.18 -12.37 6.54
C GLN A 341 14.08 -11.39 6.95
N HIS A 342 12.99 -11.90 7.51
CA HIS A 342 11.81 -11.12 7.90
C HIS A 342 11.89 -10.78 9.39
N LEU A 343 12.78 -9.87 9.71
CA LEU A 343 13.10 -9.52 11.09
C LEU A 343 11.92 -8.78 11.76
N PRO A 344 11.50 -9.18 12.99
CA PRO A 344 10.47 -8.46 13.73
C PRO A 344 10.79 -6.98 13.95
N GLY A 345 9.79 -6.12 13.78
CA GLY A 345 9.92 -4.66 13.85
C GLY A 345 10.51 -4.02 12.59
N LYS A 346 10.84 -4.81 11.56
CA LYS A 346 11.37 -4.36 10.26
C LYS A 346 10.37 -4.51 9.12
N GLU A 347 9.10 -4.71 9.45
CA GLU A 347 8.00 -4.86 8.49
C GLU A 347 7.86 -3.63 7.60
N TYR A 348 8.25 -2.45 8.10
CA TYR A 348 8.27 -1.22 7.31
C TYR A 348 9.10 -1.32 6.02
N LEU A 349 10.06 -2.26 5.92
CA LEU A 349 10.82 -2.49 4.69
C LEU A 349 9.93 -2.98 3.52
N ALA A 350 8.86 -3.71 3.82
CA ALA A 350 7.89 -4.21 2.85
C ALA A 350 6.65 -3.33 2.71
N ALA A 351 6.52 -2.26 3.52
CA ALA A 351 5.37 -1.38 3.46
C ALA A 351 5.45 -0.42 2.26
N ASN A 352 4.35 -0.26 1.54
CA ASN A 352 4.22 0.67 0.42
C ASN A 352 4.35 2.13 0.91
N PRO A 353 5.29 2.93 0.38
CA PRO A 353 5.53 4.29 0.82
C PRO A 353 4.65 5.29 0.12
N LEU A 354 4.01 4.95 -1.00
CA LEU A 354 3.05 5.82 -1.67
C LEU A 354 1.67 5.69 -1.02
N TYR A 355 1.30 4.47 -0.61
CA TYR A 355 0.05 4.17 0.08
C TYR A 355 0.28 3.97 1.59
N VAL A 356 -0.09 4.97 2.39
CA VAL A 356 0.06 4.94 3.85
C VAL A 356 -1.31 5.10 4.52
N PRO A 357 -2.01 4.02 4.91
CA PRO A 357 -3.41 4.06 5.35
C PRO A 357 -3.73 5.11 6.43
N GLY A 358 -2.86 5.26 7.44
CA GLY A 358 -3.07 6.21 8.54
C GLY A 358 -2.75 7.67 8.19
N LEU A 359 -2.02 7.94 7.10
CA LEU A 359 -1.54 9.27 6.76
C LEU A 359 -2.66 10.23 6.28
N PRO A 360 -3.57 9.84 5.37
CA PRO A 360 -4.66 10.71 4.92
C PRO A 360 -5.47 11.32 6.07
N THR A 361 -5.81 10.52 7.08
CA THR A 361 -6.55 10.98 8.26
C THR A 361 -5.77 12.05 9.03
N ILE A 362 -4.46 11.87 9.22
CA ILE A 362 -3.59 12.85 9.88
C ILE A 362 -3.54 14.16 9.07
N LEU A 363 -3.34 14.06 7.75
CA LEU A 363 -3.26 15.22 6.86
C LEU A 363 -4.58 16.00 6.82
N LEU A 364 -5.72 15.31 6.68
CA LEU A 364 -7.05 15.92 6.69
C LEU A 364 -7.34 16.62 8.02
N ASN A 365 -6.99 15.99 9.15
CA ASN A 365 -7.19 16.58 10.47
C ASN A 365 -6.31 17.82 10.73
N ALA A 366 -5.19 17.95 10.05
CA ALA A 366 -4.34 19.15 10.07
C ALA A 366 -4.81 20.24 9.08
N ALA A 367 -5.47 19.85 7.99
CA ALA A 367 -6.02 20.76 6.98
C ALA A 367 -7.40 21.33 7.34
N LYS A 368 -8.17 20.67 8.22
CA LYS A 368 -9.46 21.19 8.70
C LYS A 368 -9.23 22.49 9.47
N LYS A 369 -9.79 23.59 8.96
CA LYS A 369 -10.01 24.80 9.75
C LYS A 369 -10.96 24.43 10.88
N GLU A 370 -10.56 24.64 12.12
CA GLU A 370 -11.56 24.87 13.17
C GLU A 370 -12.35 26.11 12.75
N GLU A 371 -13.63 25.94 12.44
CA GLU A 371 -14.56 27.03 12.08
C GLU A 371 -14.81 28.03 13.24
N ASP A 372 -14.03 27.97 14.32
CA ASP A 372 -14.17 28.83 15.51
C ASP A 372 -12.95 29.72 15.82
N LEU A 373 -12.02 29.92 14.89
CA LEU A 373 -11.02 30.99 15.03
C LEU A 373 -11.17 32.00 13.90
N SER A 374 -12.16 32.88 14.10
CA SER A 374 -12.37 34.14 13.39
C SER A 374 -11.21 35.12 13.54
N HIS A 375 -9.93 34.72 13.42
CA HIS A 375 -8.78 35.50 13.85
C HIS A 375 -7.58 35.40 12.89
N GLY A 376 -7.83 35.41 11.58
CA GLY A 376 -6.79 35.52 10.53
C GLY A 376 -6.00 36.84 10.49
N GLY A 377 -6.05 37.64 11.56
CA GLY A 377 -5.27 38.87 11.74
C GLY A 377 -4.88 39.16 13.19
N ILE A 378 -5.03 38.19 14.10
CA ILE A 378 -4.84 38.42 15.54
C ILE A 378 -3.51 37.86 16.07
N GLU A 379 -2.88 36.88 15.42
CA GLU A 379 -1.61 36.31 15.91
C GLU A 379 -0.45 37.32 15.93
N GLU A 380 -0.32 38.17 14.92
CA GLU A 380 0.66 39.28 14.95
C GLU A 380 0.30 40.34 16.00
N SER A 381 -1.00 40.63 16.20
CA SER A 381 -1.47 41.65 17.13
C SER A 381 -1.35 41.22 18.60
N GLU A 382 -1.61 39.95 18.94
CA GLU A 382 -1.49 39.42 20.30
C GLU A 382 -0.03 39.28 20.75
N LEU A 383 0.89 38.93 19.83
CA LEU A 383 2.33 38.93 20.10
C LEU A 383 2.87 40.36 20.27
N LEU A 384 2.39 41.32 19.47
CA LEU A 384 2.75 42.74 19.60
C LEU A 384 2.22 43.38 20.90
N LYS A 385 1.06 42.95 21.42
CA LYS A 385 0.50 43.46 22.69
C LYS A 385 1.33 43.08 23.92
N ARG A 386 2.15 42.01 23.84
CA ARG A 386 3.02 41.58 24.95
C ARG A 386 4.20 42.54 25.17
N ASN A 387 4.58 43.32 24.15
CA ASN A 387 5.66 44.30 24.23
C ASN A 387 5.36 45.51 25.13
N HIS A 388 4.13 45.68 25.63
CA HIS A 388 3.73 46.86 26.39
C HIS A 388 3.35 46.62 27.86
N ALA A 389 3.36 45.38 28.37
CA ALA A 389 2.92 45.13 29.74
C ALA A 389 3.66 43.98 30.44
N SER A 390 4.86 44.26 30.96
CA SER A 390 5.33 43.73 32.27
C SER A 390 6.79 44.10 32.55
N PHE A 391 7.02 45.26 33.19
CA PHE A 391 8.22 45.47 34.01
C PHE A 391 7.91 44.96 35.43
N SER A 392 8.10 43.67 35.68
CA SER A 392 8.10 43.10 37.02
C SER A 392 9.36 42.28 37.24
N ILE A 393 10.20 42.78 38.14
CA ILE A 393 11.51 42.23 38.52
C ILE A 393 11.27 41.02 39.43
N GLY A 394 11.58 39.83 38.94
CA GLY A 394 11.65 38.61 39.74
C GLY A 394 12.01 37.43 38.87
N HIS A 395 13.30 37.03 38.85
CA HIS A 395 13.89 35.86 38.15
C HIS A 395 13.05 35.31 36.99
N GLY A 396 12.70 36.18 36.05
CA GLY A 396 11.88 35.87 34.89
C GLY A 396 12.71 35.23 33.80
N ASP A 397 12.04 34.49 32.93
CA ASP A 397 12.60 33.93 31.71
C ASP A 397 13.35 35.03 30.93
N VAL A 398 14.65 34.83 30.66
CA VAL A 398 15.48 35.84 29.98
C VAL A 398 14.90 36.18 28.61
N PHE A 399 14.21 35.23 27.99
CA PHE A 399 13.58 35.38 26.68
C PHE A 399 12.31 36.23 26.70
N ASP A 400 11.63 36.40 27.86
CA ASP A 400 10.45 37.29 27.96
C ASP A 400 10.82 38.76 27.69
N SER A 401 12.11 39.12 27.85
CA SER A 401 12.61 40.48 27.61
C SER A 401 13.12 40.73 26.18
N MET A 402 13.19 39.68 25.35
CA MET A 402 13.77 39.77 24.01
C MET A 402 12.70 40.10 22.93
N PRO A 403 13.08 40.84 21.86
CA PRO A 403 12.23 41.00 20.69
C PRO A 403 11.90 39.65 20.04
N LEU A 404 10.69 39.53 19.50
CA LEU A 404 10.20 38.31 18.86
C LEU A 404 11.13 37.85 17.72
N GLU A 405 11.74 38.78 17.00
CA GLU A 405 12.66 38.49 15.90
C GLU A 405 13.90 37.74 16.39
N ILE A 406 14.42 38.09 17.57
CA ILE A 406 15.57 37.40 18.19
C ILE A 406 15.14 36.02 18.67
N CYS A 407 13.96 35.89 19.28
CA CYS A 407 13.40 34.60 19.66
C CYS A 407 13.23 33.68 18.44
N LEU A 408 12.70 34.19 17.33
CA LEU A 408 12.54 33.44 16.08
C LEU A 408 13.88 33.09 15.44
N LEU A 409 14.87 33.97 15.53
CA LEU A 409 16.24 33.67 15.08
C LEU A 409 16.85 32.54 15.90
N VAL A 410 16.71 32.55 17.23
CA VAL A 410 17.15 31.43 18.08
C VAL A 410 16.48 30.13 17.65
N VAL A 411 15.15 30.15 17.47
CA VAL A 411 14.37 28.99 17.03
C VAL A 411 14.82 28.45 15.67
N SER A 412 15.24 29.32 14.73
CA SER A 412 15.72 28.89 13.41
C SER A 412 17.02 28.06 13.44
N PHE A 413 17.74 28.05 14.56
CA PHE A 413 18.93 27.21 14.75
C PHE A 413 18.66 25.91 15.51
N LEU A 414 17.40 25.67 15.94
CA LEU A 414 17.04 24.51 16.74
C LEU A 414 16.32 23.46 15.89
N ASN A 415 16.70 22.20 16.09
CA ASN A 415 15.87 21.09 15.65
C ASN A 415 14.64 20.94 16.56
N GLY A 416 13.67 20.12 16.16
CA GLY A 416 12.44 19.92 16.90
C GLY A 416 12.63 19.34 18.31
N THR A 417 13.70 18.57 18.55
CA THR A 417 14.01 18.04 19.89
C THR A 417 14.46 19.15 20.82
N ASP A 418 15.42 19.97 20.36
CA ASP A 418 15.94 21.10 21.12
C ASP A 418 14.86 22.17 21.32
N LEU A 419 14.02 22.38 20.31
CA LEU A 419 12.86 23.25 20.42
C LEU A 419 11.88 22.76 21.48
N ASN A 420 11.59 21.45 21.54
CA ASN A 420 10.69 20.91 22.57
C ASN A 420 11.29 21.08 23.97
N ASN A 421 12.59 20.85 24.14
CA ASN A 421 13.30 21.09 25.40
C ASN A 421 13.24 22.57 25.79
N LEU A 422 13.41 23.48 24.82
CA LEU A 422 13.30 24.92 25.04
C LEU A 422 11.88 25.34 25.44
N ARG A 423 10.85 24.73 24.85
CA ARG A 423 9.43 24.96 25.22
C ARG A 423 9.11 24.53 26.65
N ILE A 424 9.78 23.51 27.16
CA ILE A 424 9.66 23.07 28.56
C ILE A 424 10.39 24.04 29.48
N ALA A 425 11.57 24.51 29.08
CA ALA A 425 12.41 25.40 29.88
C ALA A 425 11.93 26.86 29.93
N SER A 426 11.26 27.33 28.88
CA SER A 426 10.89 28.74 28.69
C SER A 426 9.45 28.86 28.17
N LYS A 427 8.64 29.65 28.90
CA LYS A 427 7.23 29.89 28.54
C LYS A 427 7.11 30.73 27.27
N THR A 428 8.12 31.53 26.96
CA THR A 428 8.20 32.38 25.77
C THR A 428 7.99 31.57 24.49
N PHE A 429 8.55 30.35 24.41
CA PHE A 429 8.48 29.50 23.22
C PHE A 429 7.25 28.58 23.17
N THR A 430 6.33 28.64 24.14
CA THR A 430 5.16 27.74 24.14
C THR A 430 4.21 28.00 22.96
N ARG A 431 4.10 29.26 22.53
CA ARG A 431 3.25 29.75 21.44
C ARG A 431 4.10 30.27 20.27
N LEU A 432 4.60 29.34 19.46
CA LEU A 432 5.37 29.66 18.26
C LEU A 432 4.46 29.88 17.06
N PRO A 433 4.80 30.80 16.14
CA PRO A 433 4.07 30.96 14.90
C PRO A 433 4.01 29.66 14.09
N ASN A 434 2.90 29.43 13.41
CA ASN A 434 2.68 28.26 12.56
C ASN A 434 3.76 28.11 11.45
N SER A 435 4.38 29.21 11.03
CA SER A 435 5.47 29.23 10.06
C SER A 435 6.74 28.50 10.53
N VAL A 436 7.02 28.50 11.84
CA VAL A 436 8.15 27.76 12.43
C VAL A 436 7.94 26.26 12.26
N TRP A 437 6.72 25.78 12.55
CA TRP A 437 6.40 24.37 12.41
C TRP A 437 6.39 23.92 10.96
N HIS A 438 5.93 24.75 10.04
CA HIS A 438 6.07 24.50 8.60
C HIS A 438 7.55 24.35 8.21
N GLN A 439 8.43 25.22 8.68
CA GLN A 439 9.87 25.11 8.43
C GLN A 439 10.43 23.77 8.96
N LEU A 440 10.10 23.40 10.19
CA LEU A 440 10.54 22.12 10.77
C LEU A 440 10.04 20.90 9.98
N VAL A 441 8.79 20.91 9.52
CA VAL A 441 8.28 19.84 8.64
C VAL A 441 9.09 19.78 7.35
N ARG A 442 9.40 20.92 6.74
CA ARG A 442 10.19 20.98 5.49
C ARG A 442 11.64 20.52 5.67
N GLU A 443 12.24 20.78 6.82
CA GLU A 443 13.64 20.46 7.11
C GLU A 443 13.82 19.02 7.63
N GLU A 444 12.97 18.58 8.57
CA GLU A 444 13.09 17.24 9.18
C GLU A 444 12.33 16.15 8.44
N MET A 445 11.28 16.52 7.69
CA MET A 445 10.43 15.58 6.94
C MET A 445 10.39 15.94 5.45
N PRO A 446 11.54 16.06 4.75
CA PRO A 446 11.57 16.47 3.34
C PRO A 446 10.90 15.45 2.38
N TRP A 447 10.72 14.22 2.86
CA TRP A 447 10.00 13.11 2.25
C TRP A 447 8.47 13.21 2.40
N LEU A 448 7.94 14.12 3.21
CA LEU A 448 6.51 14.43 3.29
C LEU A 448 6.18 15.46 2.19
N TRP A 449 6.07 14.98 0.95
CA TRP A 449 5.84 15.85 -0.21
C TRP A 449 4.47 16.50 -0.25
N GLU A 450 3.51 16.04 0.56
CA GLU A 450 2.21 16.67 0.79
C GLU A 450 2.35 18.07 1.40
N SER A 451 3.50 18.38 2.01
CA SER A 451 3.84 19.70 2.55
C SER A 451 4.39 20.71 1.51
N ARG A 452 4.40 20.34 0.22
CA ARG A 452 4.97 21.17 -0.86
C ARG A 452 3.88 21.99 -1.55
N ASP A 453 3.74 23.24 -1.10
CA ASP A 453 2.86 24.25 -1.71
C ASP A 453 3.65 25.23 -2.63
N ASP A 454 4.69 24.76 -3.32
CA ASP A 454 5.62 25.65 -4.04
C ASP A 454 5.20 25.99 -5.48
N GLY A 455 3.99 25.63 -5.91
CA GLY A 455 3.45 25.97 -7.23
C GLY A 455 4.27 25.42 -8.41
N LYS A 456 5.24 24.56 -8.13
CA LYS A 456 5.98 23.79 -9.13
C LYS A 456 5.12 22.61 -9.59
N GLU A 457 5.42 22.09 -10.78
CA GLU A 457 4.70 20.97 -11.38
C GLU A 457 4.40 19.87 -10.34
N VAL A 458 3.12 19.63 -10.10
CA VAL A 458 2.66 18.55 -9.23
C VAL A 458 3.15 17.26 -9.84
N HIS A 459 3.98 16.51 -9.09
CA HIS A 459 4.41 15.21 -9.55
C HIS A 459 3.20 14.27 -9.58
N VAL A 460 2.80 13.87 -10.79
CA VAL A 460 1.83 12.81 -11.01
C VAL A 460 2.59 11.47 -10.99
N PRO A 461 2.22 10.54 -10.12
CA PRO A 461 2.82 9.21 -10.09
C PRO A 461 2.58 8.46 -11.40
N SER A 462 3.51 7.57 -11.74
CA SER A 462 3.30 6.67 -12.88
C SER A 462 2.17 5.68 -12.59
N PHE A 463 1.40 5.30 -13.60
CA PHE A 463 0.33 4.31 -13.45
C PHE A 463 0.88 2.96 -12.94
N TRP A 464 2.12 2.61 -13.29
CA TRP A 464 2.82 1.41 -12.83
C TRP A 464 2.90 1.29 -11.31
N THR A 465 2.76 2.41 -10.59
CA THR A 465 2.80 2.44 -9.12
C THR A 465 1.49 2.04 -8.46
N ALA A 466 0.39 2.00 -9.21
CA ALA A 466 -0.95 1.69 -8.72
C ALA A 466 -1.38 0.23 -9.00
N VAL A 467 -0.56 -0.52 -9.73
CA VAL A 467 -0.92 -1.85 -10.26
C VAL A 467 0.21 -2.85 -10.06
N THR A 468 -0.17 -4.12 -9.98
CA THR A 468 0.72 -5.29 -9.95
C THR A 468 0.62 -6.06 -11.26
N ALA A 469 1.56 -6.97 -11.56
CA ALA A 469 1.50 -7.76 -12.78
C ALA A 469 0.22 -8.61 -12.85
N ASN A 470 -0.10 -9.29 -11.75
CA ASN A 470 -1.29 -10.14 -11.61
C ASN A 470 -2.57 -9.32 -11.72
N SER A 471 -2.60 -8.11 -11.13
CA SER A 471 -3.78 -7.24 -11.24
C SER A 471 -4.08 -6.86 -12.69
N LEU A 472 -3.04 -6.62 -13.49
CA LEU A 472 -3.24 -6.27 -14.89
C LEU A 472 -3.61 -7.48 -15.75
N LYS A 473 -3.07 -8.67 -15.45
CA LYS A 473 -3.45 -9.93 -16.11
C LYS A 473 -4.93 -10.25 -15.88
N LEU A 474 -5.39 -10.22 -14.63
CA LEU A 474 -6.81 -10.39 -14.28
C LEU A 474 -7.68 -9.34 -14.95
N PHE A 475 -7.27 -8.08 -14.91
CA PHE A 475 -8.03 -7.01 -15.56
C PHE A 475 -8.15 -7.22 -17.08
N LYS A 476 -7.10 -7.73 -17.74
CA LYS A 476 -7.15 -8.07 -19.16
C LYS A 476 -8.13 -9.21 -19.41
N GLU A 477 -8.08 -10.28 -18.61
CA GLU A 477 -8.99 -11.42 -18.73
C GLU A 477 -10.45 -11.01 -18.54
N GLU A 478 -10.74 -10.21 -17.50
CA GLU A 478 -12.09 -9.68 -17.27
C GLU A 478 -12.57 -8.85 -18.45
N ARG A 479 -11.73 -7.95 -18.94
CA ARG A 479 -12.08 -7.12 -20.11
C ARG A 479 -12.31 -7.95 -21.36
N ASP A 480 -11.53 -8.99 -21.58
CA ASP A 480 -11.73 -9.90 -22.72
C ASP A 480 -13.03 -10.68 -22.57
N HIS A 481 -13.32 -11.17 -21.36
CA HIS A 481 -14.57 -11.85 -21.05
C HIS A 481 -15.80 -10.96 -21.32
N TYR A 482 -15.80 -9.71 -20.80
CA TYR A 482 -16.88 -8.77 -21.07
C TYR A 482 -16.95 -8.35 -22.54
N SER A 483 -15.81 -8.23 -23.22
CA SER A 483 -15.80 -7.94 -24.66
C SER A 483 -16.51 -9.05 -25.44
N LEU A 484 -16.24 -10.32 -25.12
CA LEU A 484 -16.90 -11.47 -25.73
C LEU A 484 -18.41 -11.52 -25.41
N LEU A 485 -18.81 -11.25 -24.16
CA LEU A 485 -20.23 -11.22 -23.78
C LEU A 485 -21.01 -10.09 -24.47
N LEU A 486 -20.35 -8.97 -24.73
CA LEU A 486 -20.97 -7.79 -25.34
C LEU A 486 -20.89 -7.79 -26.87
N GLU A 487 -20.05 -8.64 -27.48
CA GLU A 487 -20.00 -8.82 -28.95
C GLU A 487 -21.34 -9.26 -29.55
N ASP A 488 -22.18 -9.97 -28.77
CA ASP A 488 -23.53 -10.38 -29.17
C ASP A 488 -24.57 -9.23 -29.14
N VAL A 489 -24.22 -8.08 -28.56
CA VAL A 489 -25.09 -6.90 -28.47
C VAL A 489 -24.52 -5.85 -29.44
N TYR A 490 -25.30 -5.42 -30.44
CA TYR A 490 -24.94 -4.49 -31.55
C TYR A 490 -24.47 -3.07 -31.15
N THR A 491 -23.85 -2.91 -29.98
CA THR A 491 -23.28 -1.67 -29.43
C THR A 491 -21.75 -1.67 -29.57
N PRO A 492 -21.11 -0.48 -29.59
CA PRO A 492 -19.64 -0.40 -29.56
C PRO A 492 -19.10 -1.06 -28.29
N THR A 493 -18.58 -2.28 -28.41
CA THR A 493 -18.14 -3.12 -27.28
C THR A 493 -17.02 -2.47 -26.48
N THR A 494 -16.11 -1.75 -27.15
CA THR A 494 -14.98 -1.06 -26.50
C THR A 494 -15.40 0.07 -25.58
N GLU A 495 -16.36 0.91 -25.97
CA GLU A 495 -16.80 2.05 -25.15
C GLU A 495 -17.55 1.59 -23.89
N ILE A 496 -18.34 0.53 -24.01
CA ILE A 496 -19.07 -0.06 -22.87
C ILE A 496 -18.11 -0.78 -21.93
N VAL A 497 -17.16 -1.57 -22.44
CA VAL A 497 -16.15 -2.21 -21.60
C VAL A 497 -15.25 -1.17 -20.92
N ASP A 498 -14.91 -0.07 -21.60
CA ASP A 498 -14.20 1.06 -21.00
C ASP A 498 -15.00 1.78 -19.91
N PHE A 499 -16.33 1.83 -20.05
CA PHE A 499 -17.22 2.39 -19.04
C PHE A 499 -17.40 1.45 -17.83
N LEU A 500 -17.61 0.15 -18.07
CA LEU A 500 -17.86 -0.86 -17.04
C LEU A 500 -16.58 -1.22 -16.26
N LEU A 501 -15.47 -1.38 -16.99
CA LEU A 501 -14.17 -1.72 -16.45
C LEU A 501 -13.17 -0.63 -16.87
N PRO A 502 -13.28 0.58 -16.31
CA PRO A 502 -12.32 1.64 -16.61
C PRO A 502 -10.94 1.14 -16.21
N PHE A 503 -9.96 1.37 -17.09
CA PHE A 503 -8.56 1.14 -16.71
C PHE A 503 -8.30 1.87 -15.38
N PRO A 504 -7.65 1.22 -14.41
CA PRO A 504 -7.33 1.85 -13.14
C PRO A 504 -6.58 3.16 -13.42
N LYS A 505 -7.30 4.28 -13.30
CA LYS A 505 -6.76 5.62 -13.48
C LYS A 505 -6.40 6.18 -12.11
N ASP A 506 -5.16 6.63 -12.08
CA ASP A 506 -4.50 7.48 -11.11
C ASP A 506 -4.38 6.93 -9.69
N VAL A 507 -3.12 6.95 -9.23
CA VAL A 507 -2.78 6.83 -7.80
C VAL A 507 -3.70 7.73 -6.99
N PRO A 508 -4.19 7.28 -5.81
CA PRO A 508 -5.10 8.07 -4.98
C PRO A 508 -4.63 9.51 -4.89
N ASN A 509 -5.54 10.45 -5.20
CA ASN A 509 -5.27 11.89 -5.19
C ASN A 509 -4.45 12.26 -3.95
N GLN A 510 -3.18 12.59 -4.15
CA GLN A 510 -2.30 12.94 -3.06
C GLN A 510 -2.72 14.30 -2.52
N LEU A 511 -3.28 14.30 -1.31
CA LEU A 511 -3.73 15.52 -0.66
C LEU A 511 -2.55 16.49 -0.54
N GLN A 512 -2.67 17.66 -1.19
CA GLN A 512 -1.71 18.74 -1.06
C GLN A 512 -2.15 19.69 0.06
N LEU A 513 -1.25 19.93 1.00
CA LEU A 513 -1.51 20.81 2.13
C LEU A 513 -1.18 22.26 1.75
N SER A 514 -2.16 23.15 1.90
CA SER A 514 -1.93 24.58 1.70
C SER A 514 -1.10 25.14 2.85
N ARG A 515 -0.07 25.95 2.54
CA ARG A 515 0.76 26.61 3.55
C ARG A 515 -0.05 27.46 4.53
N ARG A 516 -1.13 28.10 4.06
CA ARG A 516 -1.93 29.05 4.85
C ARG A 516 -3.04 28.40 5.66
N ASN A 517 -3.58 27.27 5.20
CA ASN A 517 -4.77 26.64 5.78
C ASN A 517 -4.45 25.34 6.54
N THR A 518 -3.19 25.10 6.90
CA THR A 518 -2.75 23.87 7.57
C THR A 518 -2.18 24.21 8.94
N ASP A 519 -2.60 23.48 9.98
CA ASP A 519 -1.95 23.48 11.28
C ASP A 519 -0.69 22.60 11.24
N TRP A 520 0.47 23.24 11.06
CA TRP A 520 1.75 22.56 10.93
C TRP A 520 2.25 22.02 12.27
N HIS A 521 1.85 22.61 13.41
CA HIS A 521 2.21 22.11 14.74
C HIS A 521 1.52 20.78 15.02
N LYS A 522 0.21 20.72 14.77
CA LYS A 522 -0.59 19.50 14.88
C LYS A 522 -0.08 18.41 13.94
N LEU A 523 0.20 18.76 12.68
CA LEU A 523 0.75 17.81 11.71
C LEU A 523 2.08 17.21 12.19
N TYR A 524 3.03 18.06 12.58
CA TYR A 524 4.35 17.61 13.05
C TYR A 524 4.23 16.69 14.27
N THR A 525 3.38 17.06 15.23
CA THR A 525 3.19 16.32 16.48
C THR A 525 2.51 14.98 16.23
N GLU A 526 1.45 14.94 15.43
CA GLU A 526 0.71 13.71 15.13
C GLU A 526 1.54 12.72 14.31
N ILE A 527 2.37 13.18 13.36
CA ILE A 527 3.29 12.29 12.64
C ILE A 527 4.31 11.67 13.62
N LYS A 528 4.94 12.47 14.48
CA LYS A 528 5.93 11.96 15.45
C LYS A 528 5.30 10.99 16.45
N LYS A 529 4.09 11.30 16.92
CA LYS A 529 3.34 10.46 17.88
C LYS A 529 2.94 9.11 17.28
N ASN A 530 2.51 9.09 16.02
CA ASN A 530 2.08 7.89 15.32
C ASN A 530 3.21 7.26 14.49
N TRP A 531 4.47 7.64 14.69
CA TRP A 531 5.58 7.25 13.81
C TRP A 531 5.68 5.73 13.65
N SER A 532 5.53 4.96 14.73
CA SER A 532 5.63 3.50 14.74
C SER A 532 4.56 2.79 13.89
N SER A 533 3.37 3.36 13.74
CA SER A 533 2.28 2.80 12.93
C SER A 533 2.31 3.26 11.48
N LEU A 534 3.05 4.34 11.16
CA LEU A 534 3.19 4.87 9.80
C LEU A 534 4.32 4.18 9.03
N ARG A 535 4.25 2.85 8.89
CA ARG A 535 5.31 2.02 8.29
C ARG A 535 5.69 2.42 6.88
N GLY A 536 4.70 2.66 6.01
CA GLY A 536 4.97 3.15 4.65
C GLY A 536 5.72 4.49 4.66
N LEU A 537 5.44 5.36 5.63
CA LEU A 537 6.13 6.64 5.80
C LEU A 537 7.57 6.47 6.31
N GLN A 538 7.81 5.50 7.19
CA GLN A 538 9.17 5.10 7.59
C GLN A 538 9.97 4.62 6.37
N ASN A 539 9.37 3.78 5.53
CA ASN A 539 10.01 3.30 4.31
C ASN A 539 10.27 4.44 3.33
N ARG A 540 9.31 5.35 3.18
CA ARG A 540 9.43 6.57 2.38
C ARG A 540 10.63 7.41 2.84
N GLN A 541 10.74 7.68 4.14
CA GLN A 541 11.88 8.42 4.69
C GLN A 541 13.21 7.73 4.37
N ARG A 542 13.27 6.42 4.51
CA ARG A 542 14.48 5.64 4.23
C ARG A 542 14.88 5.75 2.77
N ILE A 543 13.97 5.42 1.85
CA ILE A 543 14.21 5.47 0.40
C ILE A 543 14.51 6.90 -0.07
N TRP A 544 14.00 7.91 0.62
CA TRP A 544 14.32 9.30 0.31
C TRP A 544 15.75 9.69 0.69
N LYS A 545 16.25 9.15 1.80
CA LYS A 545 17.60 9.42 2.31
C LYS A 545 18.65 8.64 1.53
N ASP A 546 18.30 7.40 1.18
CA ASP A 546 19.07 6.58 0.26
C ASP A 546 19.09 7.25 -1.13
#